data_AF-A0A0G4GKJ0-F1
#
_entry.id   AF-A0A0G4GKJ0-F1
#
_cell.length_a   1.000
_cell.length_b   1.000
_cell.length_c   1.000
_cell.angle_alpha   90.00
_cell.angle_beta   90.00
_cell.angle_gamma   90.00
#
_symmetry.space_group_name_H-M   'P 1'
#
loop_
_entity.id
_entity.type
_entity.pdbx_description
1 polymer ?
#
loop_
_entity_poly.entity_id
_entity_poly.type
_entity_poly.pdbx_seq_one_letter_code
_entity_poly.pdbx_strand_id
1 'polypeptide(L)'
;MVSLIAHGANMNAGDHVGFTALMEAIDENGVNRAEQLLLRGADSLVRTGKGETLFHLVTKARSFDAFEFVDRQGVDVQAADNKGFSALHALYSIF
;
A
#
# COMPACT_ATOMS: atom_id res chain seq x y z
N MET A 1 -17.33 12.65 1.16
CA MET A 1 -15.92 13.03 1.41
C MET A 1 -15.33 13.65 0.14
N VAL A 2 -15.35 14.99 0.02
CA VAL A 2 -14.95 15.69 -1.23
C VAL A 2 -13.77 16.68 -1.04
N SER A 3 -13.23 16.93 0.15
CA SER A 3 -12.54 18.21 0.35
C SER A 3 -11.01 18.31 0.20
N LEU A 4 -10.20 17.24 0.11
CA LEU A 4 -8.73 17.41 0.03
C LEU A 4 -8.17 17.49 -1.41
N ILE A 5 -8.71 16.72 -2.35
CA ILE A 5 -8.16 16.63 -3.72
C ILE A 5 -8.43 17.91 -4.52
N ALA A 6 -9.56 18.56 -4.26
CA ALA A 6 -9.93 19.83 -4.90
C ALA A 6 -8.96 20.99 -4.58
N HIS A 7 -8.13 20.86 -3.53
CA HIS A 7 -7.14 21.87 -3.12
C HIS A 7 -5.72 21.56 -3.62
N GLY A 8 -5.55 20.64 -4.58
CA GLY A 8 -4.22 20.30 -5.11
C GLY A 8 -3.38 19.43 -4.17
N ALA A 9 -4.01 18.74 -3.22
CA ALA A 9 -3.31 17.75 -2.40
C ALA A 9 -2.72 16.64 -3.29
N ASN A 10 -1.41 16.43 -3.20
CA ASN A 10 -0.76 15.33 -3.88
C ASN A 10 -1.24 14.01 -3.26
N MET A 11 -2.00 13.22 -4.02
CA MET A 11 -2.53 11.92 -3.60
C MET A 11 -1.44 10.93 -3.18
N ASN A 12 -0.26 11.08 -3.76
CA ASN A 12 0.90 10.22 -3.52
C ASN A 12 1.89 10.85 -2.54
N ALA A 13 1.49 11.92 -1.84
CA ALA A 13 2.29 12.47 -0.75
C ALA A 13 2.47 11.38 0.32
N GLY A 14 3.72 11.09 0.63
CA GLY A 14 4.10 10.27 1.76
C GLY A 14 4.14 11.09 3.05
N ASP A 15 3.93 10.42 4.17
CA ASP A 15 4.29 10.95 5.49
C ASP A 15 5.83 11.04 5.64
N HIS A 16 6.31 11.38 6.84
CA HIS A 16 7.75 11.47 7.14
C HIS A 16 8.55 10.16 6.94
N VAL A 17 7.88 9.01 6.88
CA VAL A 17 8.47 7.69 6.62
C VAL A 17 8.26 7.25 5.16
N GLY A 18 7.46 7.99 4.40
CA GLY A 18 7.11 7.71 3.01
C GLY A 18 5.84 6.86 2.85
N PHE A 19 5.00 6.74 3.87
CA PHE A 19 3.70 6.09 3.76
C PHE A 19 2.69 7.00 3.06
N THR A 20 2.11 6.52 1.96
CA THR A 20 1.02 7.24 1.28
C THR A 20 -0.32 6.93 1.92
N ALA A 21 -1.34 7.74 1.59
CA ALA A 21 -2.72 7.47 2.01
C ALA A 21 -3.21 6.07 1.59
N LEU A 22 -2.77 5.57 0.43
CA LEU A 22 -3.12 4.22 -0.04
C LEU A 22 -2.47 3.14 0.83
N MET A 23 -1.22 3.33 1.25
CA MET A 23 -0.51 2.40 2.12
C MET A 23 -1.16 2.30 3.51
N GLU A 24 -1.56 3.43 4.09
CA GLU A 24 -2.30 3.49 5.36
C GLU A 24 -3.70 2.87 5.27
N ALA A 25 -4.27 2.79 4.07
CA ALA A 25 -5.56 2.15 3.85
C ALA A 25 -5.48 0.62 3.78
N ILE A 26 -4.30 0.00 3.82
CA ILE A 26 -4.15 -1.46 3.83
C ILE A 26 -4.22 -1.97 5.28
N ASP A 27 -5.45 -2.07 5.81
CA ASP A 27 -5.76 -2.64 7.11
C ASP A 27 -6.93 -3.64 7.00
N GLU A 28 -7.32 -4.26 8.13
CA GLU A 28 -8.37 -5.31 8.17
C GLU A 28 -9.68 -4.93 7.48
N ASN A 29 -10.04 -3.63 7.51
CA ASN A 29 -11.28 -3.09 6.97
C ASN A 29 -11.01 -1.98 5.94
N GLY A 30 -9.84 -2.04 5.30
CA GLY A 30 -9.27 -0.94 4.55
C GLY A 30 -9.48 -0.98 3.05
N VAL A 31 -9.86 -2.13 2.50
CA VAL A 31 -10.00 -2.38 1.06
C VAL A 31 -10.90 -1.34 0.37
N ASN A 32 -12.09 -1.07 0.92
CA ASN A 32 -13.02 -0.07 0.35
C ASN A 32 -12.41 1.35 0.31
N ARG A 33 -11.57 1.70 1.30
CA ARG A 33 -10.87 2.99 1.32
C ARG A 33 -9.74 3.00 0.29
N ALA A 34 -8.99 1.92 0.19
CA ALA A 34 -7.92 1.75 -0.79
C ALA A 34 -8.46 1.81 -2.23
N GLU A 35 -9.59 1.16 -2.53
CA GLU A 35 -10.29 1.26 -3.82
C GLU A 35 -10.66 2.70 -4.16
N GLN A 36 -11.24 3.43 -3.21
CA GLN A 36 -11.59 4.83 -3.43
C GLN A 36 -10.38 5.72 -3.71
N LEU A 37 -9.23 5.43 -3.07
CA LEU A 37 -7.99 6.16 -3.31
C LEU A 37 -7.43 5.87 -4.71
N LEU A 38 -7.43 4.60 -5.14
CA LEU A 38 -7.04 4.21 -6.49
C LEU A 38 -7.93 4.86 -7.56
N LEU A 39 -9.25 4.86 -7.37
CA LEU A 39 -10.20 5.54 -8.26
C LEU A 39 -9.94 7.04 -8.37
N ARG A 40 -9.32 7.64 -7.36
CA ARG A 40 -8.94 9.04 -7.32
C ARG A 40 -7.50 9.29 -7.81
N GLY A 41 -6.82 8.27 -8.33
CA GLY A 41 -5.49 8.36 -8.92
C GLY A 41 -4.33 8.13 -7.95
N ALA A 42 -4.57 7.48 -6.81
CA ALA A 42 -3.48 7.02 -5.96
C ALA A 42 -2.63 5.97 -6.70
N ASP A 43 -1.31 6.06 -6.53
CA ASP A 43 -0.34 5.16 -7.17
C ASP A 43 0.01 4.01 -6.20
N SER A 44 -0.28 2.77 -6.63
CA SER A 44 0.03 1.54 -5.90
C SER A 44 1.51 1.14 -5.97
N LEU A 45 2.29 1.76 -6.87
CA LEU A 45 3.70 1.45 -7.10
C LEU A 45 4.66 2.30 -6.25
N VAL A 46 4.13 3.23 -5.46
CA VAL A 46 4.94 4.03 -4.53
C VAL A 46 5.64 3.12 -3.52
N ARG A 47 6.84 3.52 -3.12
CA ARG A 47 7.65 2.81 -2.12
C ARG A 47 7.90 3.72 -0.92
N THR A 48 7.90 3.14 0.28
CA THR A 48 8.25 3.89 1.50
C THR A 48 9.73 4.30 1.48
N GLY A 49 10.17 5.13 2.43
CA GLY A 49 11.59 5.44 2.63
C GLY A 49 12.44 4.20 2.97
N LYS A 50 11.83 3.08 3.37
CA LYS A 50 12.49 1.78 3.57
C LYS A 50 12.46 0.90 2.33
N GLY A 51 11.91 1.38 1.22
CA GLY A 51 11.72 0.62 0.00
C GLY A 51 10.56 -0.38 0.09
N GLU A 52 9.71 -0.34 1.11
CA GLU A 52 8.56 -1.24 1.22
C GLU A 52 7.53 -0.90 0.12
N THR A 53 7.04 -1.92 -0.58
CA THR A 53 5.91 -1.82 -1.51
C THR A 53 4.59 -2.01 -0.78
N LEU A 54 3.45 -1.75 -1.44
CA LEU A 54 2.13 -2.03 -0.90
C LEU A 54 1.99 -3.50 -0.42
N PHE A 55 2.64 -4.42 -1.13
CA PHE A 55 2.65 -5.85 -0.81
C PHE A 55 3.45 -6.19 0.45
N HIS A 56 4.52 -5.45 0.78
CA HIS A 56 5.19 -5.63 2.08
C HIS A 56 4.27 -5.27 3.25
N LEU A 57 3.38 -4.29 3.03
CA LEU A 57 2.53 -3.74 4.08
C LEU A 57 1.30 -4.59 4.35
N VAL A 58 0.82 -5.35 3.36
CA VAL A 58 -0.35 -6.24 3.52
C VAL A 58 -0.15 -7.28 4.62
N THR A 59 1.12 -7.63 4.90
CA THR A 59 1.50 -8.55 5.98
C THR A 59 1.11 -8.03 7.37
N LYS A 60 1.02 -6.70 7.52
CA LYS A 60 0.60 -6.02 8.76
C LYS A 60 -0.93 -5.95 8.89
N ALA A 61 -1.67 -6.08 7.78
CA ALA A 61 -3.12 -5.90 7.74
C ALA A 61 -3.90 -7.08 8.34
N ARG A 62 -3.27 -8.27 8.45
CA ARG A 62 -3.89 -9.52 8.95
C ARG A 62 -5.24 -9.85 8.29
N SER A 63 -5.43 -9.42 7.03
CA SER A 63 -6.66 -9.58 6.26
C SER A 63 -6.38 -10.21 4.91
N PHE A 64 -7.09 -11.31 4.65
CA PHE A 64 -7.01 -12.01 3.38
C PHE A 64 -7.60 -11.17 2.23
N ASP A 65 -8.64 -10.38 2.52
CA ASP A 65 -9.23 -9.48 1.53
C ASP A 65 -8.25 -8.37 1.13
N ALA A 66 -7.49 -7.84 2.09
CA ALA A 66 -6.42 -6.89 1.80
C ALA A 66 -5.33 -7.53 0.94
N PHE A 67 -4.98 -8.80 1.20
CA PHE A 67 -4.05 -9.57 0.38
C PHE A 67 -4.53 -9.72 -1.06
N GLU A 68 -5.75 -10.22 -1.28
CA GLU A 68 -6.31 -10.37 -2.63
C GLU A 68 -6.41 -9.02 -3.35
N PHE A 69 -6.77 -7.96 -2.62
CA PHE A 69 -6.86 -6.63 -3.18
C PHE A 69 -5.50 -6.15 -3.69
N VAL A 70 -4.44 -6.27 -2.88
CA VAL A 70 -3.09 -5.81 -3.25
C VAL A 70 -2.49 -6.64 -4.39
N ASP A 71 -2.73 -7.95 -4.40
CA ASP A 71 -2.30 -8.86 -5.48
C ASP A 71 -2.84 -8.42 -6.85
N ARG A 72 -4.08 -7.91 -6.89
CA ARG A 72 -4.70 -7.38 -8.12
C ARG A 72 -4.15 -6.02 -8.58
N GLN A 73 -3.36 -5.32 -7.77
CA GLN A 73 -2.86 -3.97 -8.11
C GLN A 73 -1.60 -3.96 -8.98
N GLY A 74 -1.14 -5.13 -9.46
CA GLY A 74 0.04 -5.23 -10.33
C GLY A 74 1.35 -4.86 -9.64
N VAL A 75 1.38 -4.97 -8.30
CA VAL A 75 2.58 -4.70 -7.50
C VAL A 75 3.57 -5.84 -7.70
N ASP A 76 4.85 -5.51 -7.87
CA ASP A 76 5.90 -6.53 -7.97
C ASP A 76 6.09 -7.25 -6.61
N VAL A 77 5.64 -8.51 -6.56
CA VAL A 77 5.76 -9.38 -5.38
C VAL A 77 7.21 -9.75 -5.07
N GLN A 78 8.11 -9.66 -6.05
CA GLN A 78 9.53 -9.93 -5.91
C GLN A 78 10.35 -8.69 -5.58
N ALA A 79 9.73 -7.51 -5.58
CA ALA A 79 10.41 -6.29 -5.17
C ALA A 79 10.98 -6.48 -3.77
N ALA A 80 12.28 -6.19 -3.62
CA ALA A 80 12.99 -6.24 -2.37
C ALA A 80 13.04 -4.86 -1.71
N ASP A 81 12.76 -4.77 -0.42
CA ASP A 81 12.97 -3.57 0.39
C ASP A 81 14.46 -3.17 0.45
N ASN A 82 14.78 -2.06 1.13
CA ASN A 82 16.16 -1.57 1.24
C ASN A 82 17.09 -2.52 2.03
N LYS A 83 16.55 -3.54 2.69
CA LYS A 83 17.31 -4.58 3.40
C LYS A 83 17.45 -5.87 2.57
N GLY A 84 16.87 -5.92 1.37
CA GLY A 84 16.92 -7.08 0.50
C GLY A 84 15.81 -8.11 0.78
N PHE A 85 14.85 -7.83 1.66
CA PHE A 85 13.72 -8.72 1.88
C PHE A 85 12.69 -8.49 0.79
N SER A 86 12.35 -9.54 0.04
CA SER A 86 11.23 -9.45 -0.91
C SER A 86 9.88 -9.45 -0.20
N ALA A 87 8.87 -8.92 -0.87
CA ALA A 87 7.51 -8.92 -0.34
C ALA A 87 7.01 -10.36 -0.09
N LEU A 88 7.44 -11.34 -0.89
CA LEU A 88 7.22 -12.77 -0.63
C LEU A 88 7.84 -13.26 0.68
N HIS A 89 9.06 -12.82 1.04
CA HIS A 89 9.66 -13.20 2.33
C HIS A 89 8.78 -12.73 3.51
N ALA A 90 8.16 -11.55 3.40
CA ALA A 90 7.25 -11.06 4.41
C ALA A 90 5.97 -11.90 4.51
N LEU A 91 5.46 -12.46 3.40
CA LEU A 91 4.27 -13.34 3.42
C LEU A 91 4.46 -14.63 4.21
N TYR A 92 5.63 -15.26 4.12
CA TYR A 92 5.91 -16.49 4.85
C TYR A 92 5.89 -16.30 6.38
N SER A 93 5.91 -15.05 6.88
CA SER A 93 5.74 -14.75 8.30
C SER A 93 4.28 -14.65 8.77
N ILE A 94 3.32 -14.71 7.85
CA ILE A 94 1.88 -14.54 8.14
C ILE A 94 1.19 -15.89 8.42
N PHE A 95 1.75 -16.99 7.90
CA PHE A 95 1.24 -18.37 8.07
C PHE A 95 2.04 -19.12 9.15
#